data_AF-A0A973EH49-F1
#
_entry.id   AF-A0A973EH49-F1
#
_cell.length_a   1.000
_cell.length_b   1.000
_cell.length_c   1.000
_cell.angle_alpha   90.00
_cell.angle_beta   90.00
_cell.angle_gamma   90.00
#
_symmetry.space_group_name_H-M   'P 1'
#
loop_
_entity.id
_entity.type
_entity.pdbx_description
1 polymer ?
#
loop_
_entity_poly.entity_id
_entity_poly.type
_entity_poly.pdbx_seq_one_letter_code
_entity_poly.pdbx_strand_id
1 'polypeptide(L)'
;FSDDTPARFEAYGWQVIRHVDGHDPQEIQQAIETAKAETERPTLICCRTVIGFGSPNKQGTASSHGAPLGDEEIALTRAALGWDHEPFQIPQDHMEAWDAKAAGAAADSAWCEAMDAYRSAYPEEAAEFERRMNGDLPADWAEHTDAVIAELQAAGDDVATRKSSQLALDAFGPLLPELIGGSADLAGSNNTIWKGSVDVMDGTRDGNYVYFGVREFGMTAICNGLGLHGGFVPYNATFLVFSDYARNGVRMSALIPAHNIHVYTHDSIGLGEDGPTHQPVEHVASLRLIPNLSVWRPCDSVETAVAWKVALEERTAPHALVLTRQGLPKQARDAATVGEIQRGAYILRGTDSTPDAVIIATGSEVKLAMEAAERLESEGTSVRVVSMPNTGRFLAQDEEYRNYILPPAIAARVAVEAGVTSYWRGFVGDRGKVIGVDQFGASAPAGVLFKHYGLTVDAVCDAVRDTLNSD
;
A
#
# COMPACT_ATOMS: atom_id res chain seq x y z
N PHE A 1 16.97 -29.30 2.46
CA PHE A 1 17.52 -28.01 2.04
C PHE A 1 19.04 -28.14 2.05
N SER A 2 19.72 -27.87 0.93
CA SER A 2 21.14 -28.24 0.74
C SER A 2 22.04 -27.05 0.36
N ASP A 3 21.53 -25.82 0.44
CA ASP A 3 22.33 -24.62 0.16
C ASP A 3 23.44 -24.45 1.21
N ASP A 4 24.63 -24.01 0.77
CA ASP A 4 25.60 -23.38 1.66
C ASP A 4 25.10 -21.96 1.97
N THR A 5 24.22 -21.89 2.97
CA THR A 5 23.62 -20.62 3.41
C THR A 5 24.69 -19.62 3.85
N PRO A 6 25.69 -19.99 4.67
CA PRO A 6 26.81 -19.11 4.95
C PRO A 6 27.48 -18.50 3.71
N ALA A 7 27.87 -19.32 2.73
CA ALA A 7 28.53 -18.84 1.52
C ALA A 7 27.63 -17.90 0.69
N ARG A 8 26.32 -18.17 0.66
CA ARG A 8 25.35 -17.28 0.01
C ARG A 8 25.32 -15.89 0.63
N PHE A 9 25.34 -15.80 1.96
CA PHE A 9 25.32 -14.51 2.67
C PHE A 9 26.67 -13.78 2.60
N GLU A 10 27.78 -14.51 2.61
CA GLU A 10 29.10 -13.93 2.32
C GLU A 10 29.14 -13.30 0.93
N ALA A 11 28.50 -13.94 -0.07
CA ALA A 11 28.39 -13.37 -1.42
C ALA A 11 27.53 -12.10 -1.49
N TYR A 12 26.64 -11.87 -0.51
CA TYR A 12 25.92 -10.59 -0.35
C TYR A 12 26.75 -9.53 0.38
N GLY A 13 27.96 -9.86 0.84
CA GLY A 13 28.82 -8.97 1.61
C GLY A 13 28.51 -8.94 3.11
N TRP A 14 27.82 -9.95 3.66
CA TRP A 14 27.53 -10.02 5.10
C TRP A 14 28.73 -10.56 5.89
N GLN A 15 28.84 -10.19 7.16
CA GLN A 15 29.61 -10.95 8.13
C GLN A 15 28.85 -12.24 8.43
N VAL A 16 29.54 -13.39 8.42
CA VAL A 16 28.91 -14.67 8.76
C VAL A 16 29.70 -15.37 9.85
N ILE A 17 29.03 -15.67 10.96
CA ILE A 17 29.58 -16.48 12.06
C ILE A 17 29.05 -17.90 11.90
N ARG A 18 29.90 -18.78 11.37
CA ARG A 18 29.55 -20.15 11.01
C ARG A 18 29.59 -21.06 12.25
N HIS A 19 28.74 -22.10 12.25
CA HIS A 19 28.86 -23.27 13.13
C HIS A 19 28.78 -23.02 14.64
N VAL A 20 28.10 -21.97 15.08
CA VAL A 20 27.84 -21.72 16.51
C VAL A 20 26.97 -22.86 17.06
N ASP A 21 27.37 -23.50 18.17
CA ASP A 21 26.47 -24.43 18.86
C ASP A 21 25.33 -23.64 19.51
N GLY A 22 24.11 -23.87 19.03
CA GLY A 22 22.91 -23.19 19.53
C GLY A 22 22.46 -23.67 20.91
N HIS A 23 23.17 -24.62 21.52
CA HIS A 23 22.96 -25.10 22.89
C HIS A 23 24.10 -24.73 23.84
N ASP A 24 25.14 -24.03 23.37
CA ASP A 24 26.21 -23.49 24.22
C ASP A 24 26.04 -21.97 24.42
N PRO A 25 25.64 -21.51 25.62
CA PRO A 25 25.43 -20.09 25.88
C PRO A 25 26.72 -19.26 25.77
N GLN A 26 27.90 -19.84 25.97
CA GLN A 26 29.17 -19.12 25.84
C GLN A 26 29.51 -18.87 24.36
N GLU A 27 29.30 -19.87 23.50
CA GLU A 27 29.50 -19.69 22.05
C GLU A 27 28.51 -18.68 21.47
N ILE A 28 27.24 -18.70 21.89
CA ILE A 28 26.22 -17.73 21.46
C ILE A 28 26.61 -16.32 21.89
N GLN A 29 27.03 -16.13 23.14
CA GLN A 29 27.45 -14.82 23.65
C GLN A 29 28.66 -14.29 22.85
N GLN A 30 29.68 -15.12 22.63
CA GLN A 30 30.85 -14.74 21.85
C GLN A 30 30.49 -14.37 20.41
N ALA A 31 29.54 -15.09 19.79
CA ALA A 31 29.04 -14.77 18.46
C ALA A 31 28.33 -13.42 18.42
N ILE A 32 27.48 -13.11 19.41
CA ILE A 32 26.78 -11.82 19.51
C ILE A 32 27.78 -10.66 19.71
N GLU A 33 28.77 -10.83 20.57
CA GLU A 33 29.82 -9.83 20.78
C GLU A 33 30.64 -9.58 19.50
N THR A 34 30.99 -10.65 18.79
CA THR A 34 31.68 -10.59 17.50
C THR A 34 30.83 -9.89 16.44
N ALA A 35 29.51 -10.11 16.44
CA ALA A 35 28.57 -9.45 15.54
C ALA A 35 28.46 -7.96 15.84
N LYS A 36 28.36 -7.56 17.11
CA LYS A 36 28.26 -6.15 17.51
C LYS A 36 29.55 -5.35 17.29
N ALA A 37 30.69 -6.03 17.22
CA ALA A 37 31.98 -5.40 16.90
C ALA A 37 32.13 -5.07 15.40
N GLU A 38 31.32 -5.68 14.53
CA GLU A 38 31.23 -5.33 13.12
C GLU A 38 30.28 -4.13 12.94
N THR A 39 30.78 -3.07 12.31
CA THR A 39 30.05 -1.80 12.17
C THR A 39 29.76 -1.42 10.72
N GLU A 40 30.31 -2.14 9.75
CA GLU A 40 30.19 -1.80 8.32
C GLU A 40 29.25 -2.74 7.57
N ARG A 41 28.95 -3.92 8.13
CA ARG A 41 28.19 -4.99 7.44
C ARG A 41 27.10 -5.56 8.34
N PRO A 42 25.98 -6.00 7.76
CA PRO A 42 25.02 -6.84 8.49
C PRO A 42 25.64 -8.21 8.80
N THR A 43 25.18 -8.85 9.89
CA THR A 43 25.72 -10.13 10.37
C THR A 43 24.67 -11.24 10.37
N LEU A 44 25.06 -12.43 9.90
CA LEU A 44 24.31 -13.68 10.07
C LEU A 44 25.05 -14.59 11.05
N ILE A 45 24.41 -14.94 12.16
CA ILE A 45 24.90 -15.96 13.10
C ILE A 45 24.24 -17.30 12.80
N CYS A 46 25.02 -18.30 12.41
CA CYS A 46 24.53 -19.61 12.03
C CYS A 46 24.55 -20.59 13.22
N CYS A 47 23.53 -20.49 14.08
CA CYS A 47 23.36 -21.40 15.23
C CYS A 47 22.84 -22.77 14.78
N ARG A 48 23.56 -23.83 15.16
CA ARG A 48 23.13 -25.23 14.97
C ARG A 48 22.30 -25.65 16.17
N THR A 49 21.03 -25.96 15.94
CA THR A 49 20.11 -26.42 16.99
C THR A 49 19.51 -27.78 16.63
N VAL A 50 18.88 -28.42 17.61
CA VAL A 50 18.06 -29.62 17.43
C VAL A 50 16.61 -29.20 17.67
N ILE A 51 15.77 -29.26 16.64
CA ILE A 51 14.35 -28.93 16.80
C ILE A 51 13.72 -29.85 17.86
N GLY A 52 12.93 -29.27 18.78
CA GLY A 52 12.33 -30.05 19.87
C GLY A 52 13.34 -30.62 20.88
N PHE A 53 14.53 -30.03 21.01
CA PHE A 53 15.58 -30.43 21.96
C PHE A 53 15.01 -30.80 23.34
N GLY A 54 15.49 -31.92 23.88
CA GLY A 54 15.04 -32.47 25.17
C GLY A 54 13.93 -33.51 25.05
N SER A 55 13.13 -33.50 23.98
CA SER A 55 12.13 -34.55 23.74
C SER A 55 12.81 -35.86 23.32
N PRO A 56 12.72 -36.93 24.13
CA PRO A 56 13.46 -38.16 23.83
C PRO A 56 13.05 -38.83 22.51
N ASN A 57 11.76 -38.78 22.16
CA ASN A 57 11.25 -39.48 20.99
C ASN A 57 11.02 -38.57 19.77
N LYS A 58 10.93 -37.25 19.96
CA LYS A 58 10.60 -36.31 18.87
C LYS A 58 11.67 -35.29 18.54
N GLN A 59 12.70 -35.08 19.37
CA GLN A 59 13.77 -34.14 19.04
C GLN A 59 14.47 -34.53 17.73
N GLY A 60 14.82 -33.53 16.92
CA GLY A 60 15.44 -33.73 15.61
C GLY A 60 14.48 -34.21 14.52
N THR A 61 13.17 -34.29 14.79
CA THR A 61 12.18 -34.78 13.84
C THR A 61 11.17 -33.69 13.45
N ALA A 62 10.56 -33.83 12.27
CA ALA A 62 9.49 -32.93 11.83
C ALA A 62 8.23 -32.99 12.74
N SER A 63 8.07 -34.07 13.52
CA SER A 63 6.90 -34.25 14.39
C SER A 63 6.84 -33.25 15.55
N SER A 64 7.96 -32.59 15.88
CA SER A 64 8.02 -31.54 16.89
C SER A 64 7.76 -30.13 16.33
N HIS A 65 7.46 -29.97 15.04
CA HIS A 65 7.38 -28.65 14.38
C HIS A 65 6.06 -27.91 14.62
N GLY A 66 4.92 -28.56 14.42
CA GLY A 66 3.62 -27.88 14.31
C GLY A 66 2.47 -28.54 15.05
N ALA A 67 2.77 -29.49 15.94
CA ALA A 67 1.77 -30.18 16.77
C ALA A 67 2.24 -30.26 18.22
N PRO A 68 1.31 -30.27 19.19
CA PRO A 68 1.65 -30.55 20.59
C PRO A 68 2.43 -31.86 20.72
N LEU A 69 3.37 -31.91 21.67
CA LEU A 69 4.15 -33.13 21.93
C LEU A 69 3.26 -34.28 22.46
N GLY A 70 2.22 -33.96 23.22
CA GLY A 70 1.35 -34.92 23.90
C GLY A 70 1.85 -35.24 25.32
N ASP A 71 0.93 -35.54 26.23
CA ASP A 71 1.21 -35.57 27.68
C ASP A 71 2.32 -36.56 28.07
N GLU A 72 2.35 -37.76 27.48
CA GLU A 72 3.39 -38.76 27.70
C GLU A 72 4.77 -38.25 27.28
N GLU A 73 4.87 -37.64 26.10
CA GLU A 73 6.13 -37.11 25.59
C GLU A 73 6.59 -35.89 26.39
N ILE A 74 5.66 -35.05 26.85
CA ILE A 74 5.97 -33.91 27.71
C ILE A 74 6.54 -34.40 29.05
N ALA A 75 5.97 -35.44 29.66
CA ALA A 75 6.49 -36.03 30.90
C ALA A 75 7.91 -36.58 30.71
N LEU A 76 8.18 -37.27 29.59
CA LEU A 76 9.52 -37.74 29.24
C LEU A 76 10.50 -36.59 28.99
N THR A 77 10.04 -35.52 28.32
CA THR A 77 10.83 -34.31 28.06
C THR A 77 11.23 -33.61 29.36
N ARG A 78 10.28 -33.46 30.31
CA ARG A 78 10.55 -32.92 31.64
C ARG A 78 11.63 -33.73 32.37
N ALA A 79 11.48 -35.06 32.40
CA ALA A 79 12.45 -35.95 33.02
C ALA A 79 13.85 -35.84 32.36
N ALA A 80 13.90 -35.74 31.03
CA ALA A 80 15.16 -35.61 30.28
C ALA A 80 15.87 -34.27 30.52
N LEU A 81 15.11 -33.19 30.72
CA LEU A 81 15.65 -31.85 31.00
C LEU A 81 15.88 -31.57 32.49
N GLY A 82 15.49 -32.49 33.39
CA GLY A 82 15.53 -32.27 34.83
C GLY A 82 14.57 -31.16 35.30
N TRP A 83 13.43 -31.02 34.61
CA TRP A 83 12.40 -30.02 34.93
C TRP A 83 11.28 -30.64 35.76
N ASP A 84 11.33 -30.44 37.08
CA ASP A 84 10.40 -31.06 38.04
C ASP A 84 9.15 -30.21 38.35
N HIS A 85 8.94 -29.10 37.64
CA HIS A 85 7.82 -28.19 37.89
C HIS A 85 6.60 -28.48 37.01
N GLU A 86 5.42 -28.23 37.58
CA GLU A 86 4.12 -28.39 36.91
C GLU A 86 3.95 -27.44 35.70
N PRO A 87 3.00 -27.71 34.80
CA PRO A 87 2.66 -26.77 33.73
C PRO A 87 2.40 -25.36 34.26
N PHE A 88 3.07 -24.37 33.65
CA PHE A 88 2.97 -22.95 34.01
C PHE A 88 3.49 -22.59 35.42
N GLN A 89 4.19 -23.49 36.11
CA GLN A 89 4.91 -23.19 37.33
C GLN A 89 6.37 -22.81 37.03
N ILE A 90 6.71 -21.54 37.18
CA ILE A 90 8.09 -21.05 37.04
C ILE A 90 8.66 -20.78 38.45
N PRO A 91 9.83 -21.34 38.80
CA PRO A 91 10.49 -21.07 40.08
C PRO A 91 10.83 -19.60 40.29
N GLN A 92 10.82 -19.15 41.54
CA GLN A 92 11.03 -17.75 41.90
C GLN A 92 12.43 -17.24 41.50
N ASP A 93 13.47 -18.04 41.72
CA ASP A 93 14.85 -17.73 41.35
C ASP A 93 15.01 -17.55 39.83
N HIS A 94 14.28 -18.33 39.03
CA HIS A 94 14.25 -18.19 37.57
C HIS A 94 13.50 -16.92 37.16
N MET A 95 12.36 -16.60 37.78
CA MET A 95 11.66 -15.34 37.52
C MET A 95 12.54 -14.13 37.86
N GLU A 96 13.26 -14.18 38.98
CA GLU A 96 14.19 -13.13 39.40
C GLU A 96 15.38 -12.99 38.44
N ALA A 97 15.94 -14.10 37.96
CA ALA A 97 17.04 -14.08 36.99
C ALA A 97 16.64 -13.52 35.61
N TRP A 98 15.37 -13.65 35.22
CA TRP A 98 14.83 -13.13 33.95
C TRP A 98 14.19 -11.74 34.08
N ASP A 99 14.05 -11.19 35.29
CA ASP A 99 13.42 -9.89 35.51
C ASP A 99 14.26 -8.74 34.94
N ALA A 100 13.83 -8.19 33.81
CA ALA A 100 14.49 -7.08 33.15
C ALA A 100 13.87 -5.71 33.48
N LYS A 101 12.90 -5.60 34.43
CA LYS A 101 12.19 -4.33 34.67
C LYS A 101 13.14 -3.26 35.18
N ALA A 102 14.01 -3.58 36.14
CA ALA A 102 14.95 -2.62 36.69
C ALA A 102 15.99 -2.17 35.66
N ALA A 103 16.56 -3.11 34.89
CA ALA A 103 17.51 -2.81 33.82
C ALA A 103 16.87 -1.99 32.68
N GLY A 104 15.64 -2.35 32.28
CA GLY A 104 14.86 -1.62 31.28
C GLY A 104 14.52 -0.21 31.73
N ALA A 105 14.05 -0.02 32.98
CA ALA A 105 13.77 1.29 33.54
C ALA A 105 15.03 2.17 33.63
N ALA A 106 16.19 1.59 33.96
CA ALA A 106 17.45 2.32 33.98
C ALA A 106 17.88 2.75 32.58
N ALA A 107 17.76 1.88 31.57
CA ALA A 107 18.08 2.21 30.18
C ALA A 107 17.14 3.29 29.61
N ASP A 108 15.84 3.19 29.89
CA ASP A 108 14.82 4.17 29.50
C ASP A 108 15.06 5.53 30.16
N SER A 109 15.36 5.55 31.46
CA SER A 109 15.72 6.78 32.18
C SER A 109 16.97 7.44 31.58
N ALA A 110 18.00 6.66 31.27
CA ALA A 110 19.22 7.17 30.64
C ALA A 110 18.94 7.74 29.23
N TRP A 111 18.05 7.11 28.47
CA TRP A 111 17.60 7.64 27.17
C TRP A 111 16.80 8.93 27.33
N CYS A 112 15.90 9.02 28.31
CA CYS A 112 15.14 10.23 28.59
C CYS A 112 16.04 11.40 28.98
N GLU A 113 17.06 11.18 29.82
CA GLU A 113 18.07 12.19 30.15
C GLU A 113 18.85 12.64 28.92
N ALA A 114 19.23 11.71 28.04
CA ALA A 114 19.88 12.04 26.77
C ALA A 114 18.97 12.86 25.85
N MET A 115 17.67 12.55 25.80
CA MET A 115 16.68 13.31 25.04
C MET A 115 16.43 14.70 25.63
N ASP A 116 16.44 14.86 26.95
CA ASP A 116 16.34 16.19 27.58
C ASP A 116 17.55 17.07 27.26
N ALA A 117 18.75 16.48 27.25
CA ALA A 117 19.95 17.16 26.78
C ALA A 117 19.86 17.51 25.28
N TYR A 118 19.32 16.61 24.46
CA TYR A 118 19.09 16.83 23.04
C TYR A 118 18.08 17.95 22.78
N ARG A 119 16.92 17.94 23.46
CA ARG A 119 15.91 19.03 23.41
C ARG A 119 16.49 20.38 23.76
N SER A 120 17.38 20.42 24.75
CA SER A 120 18.02 21.68 25.19
C SER A 120 19.03 22.20 24.17
N ALA A 121 19.75 21.31 23.49
CA ALA A 121 20.78 21.67 22.52
C ALA A 121 20.25 21.89 21.09
N TYR A 122 19.19 21.19 20.71
CA TYR A 122 18.62 21.11 19.36
C TYR A 122 17.08 21.15 19.43
N PRO A 123 16.50 22.29 19.86
CA PRO A 123 15.06 22.37 20.16
C PRO A 123 14.17 22.14 18.93
N GLU A 124 14.59 22.59 17.75
CA GLU A 124 13.84 22.42 16.50
C GLU A 124 13.87 20.96 16.03
N GLU A 125 15.05 20.35 16.03
CA GLU A 125 15.22 18.96 15.61
C GLU A 125 14.61 17.97 16.60
N ALA A 126 14.62 18.28 17.89
CA ALA A 126 13.93 17.48 18.90
C ALA A 126 12.41 17.53 18.72
N ALA A 127 11.84 18.71 18.46
CA ALA A 127 10.41 18.84 18.16
C ALA A 127 10.03 18.07 16.88
N GLU A 128 10.85 18.14 15.83
CA GLU A 128 10.64 17.35 14.60
C GLU A 128 10.77 15.85 14.83
N PHE A 129 11.77 15.41 15.59
CA PHE A 129 11.91 14.00 15.96
C PHE A 129 10.66 13.50 16.68
N GLU A 130 10.19 14.22 17.69
CA GLU A 130 8.99 13.87 18.46
C GLU A 130 7.73 13.86 17.61
N ARG A 131 7.52 14.89 16.78
CA ARG A 131 6.39 14.96 15.83
C ARG A 131 6.37 13.72 14.94
N ARG A 132 7.51 13.38 14.34
CA ARG A 132 7.64 12.23 13.43
C ARG A 132 7.44 10.90 14.15
N MET A 133 7.95 10.76 15.37
CA MET A 133 7.78 9.54 16.18
C MET A 133 6.35 9.37 16.68
N ASN A 134 5.64 10.47 16.98
CA ASN A 134 4.21 10.45 17.30
C ASN A 134 3.34 10.21 16.07
N GLY A 135 3.88 10.49 14.88
CA GLY A 135 3.19 10.34 13.61
C GLY A 135 2.27 11.51 13.27
N ASP A 136 2.46 12.65 13.92
CA ASP A 136 1.72 13.88 13.65
C ASP A 136 2.17 14.50 12.32
N LEU A 137 1.27 15.16 11.59
CA LEU A 137 1.60 15.96 10.41
C LEU A 137 1.95 17.41 10.80
N PRO A 138 2.62 18.19 9.93
CA PRO A 138 2.85 19.62 10.16
C PRO A 138 1.54 20.38 10.41
N ALA A 139 1.60 21.41 11.26
CA ALA A 139 0.40 22.15 11.68
C ALA A 139 -0.33 22.87 10.53
N ASP A 140 0.41 23.27 9.50
CA ASP A 140 -0.07 23.95 8.28
C ASP A 140 -0.42 22.97 7.14
N TRP A 141 -0.34 21.65 7.37
CA TRP A 141 -0.57 20.62 6.36
C TRP A 141 -1.90 20.77 5.63
N ALA A 142 -3.00 20.93 6.36
CA ALA A 142 -4.33 21.01 5.77
C ALA A 142 -4.48 22.25 4.87
N GLU A 143 -4.03 23.42 5.34
CA GLU A 143 -4.08 24.68 4.58
C GLU A 143 -3.26 24.58 3.29
N HIS A 144 -2.02 24.08 3.37
CA HIS A 144 -1.14 23.96 2.21
C HIS A 144 -1.67 22.96 1.19
N THR A 145 -2.10 21.78 1.64
CA THR A 145 -2.62 20.75 0.73
C THR A 145 -3.93 21.18 0.05
N ASP A 146 -4.82 21.88 0.77
CA ASP A 146 -6.04 22.45 0.18
C ASP A 146 -5.74 23.52 -0.86
N ALA A 147 -4.74 24.38 -0.60
CA ALA A 147 -4.29 25.39 -1.56
C ALA A 147 -3.73 24.75 -2.84
N VAL A 148 -2.89 23.71 -2.72
CA VAL A 148 -2.35 22.95 -3.85
C VAL A 148 -3.47 22.29 -4.66
N ILE A 149 -4.43 21.64 -3.99
CA ILE A 149 -5.57 20.99 -4.65
C ILE A 149 -6.43 22.02 -5.40
N ALA A 150 -6.67 23.20 -4.81
CA ALA A 150 -7.39 24.28 -5.45
C ALA A 150 -6.64 24.83 -6.68
N GLU A 151 -5.31 24.98 -6.59
CA GLU A 151 -4.48 25.40 -7.72
C GLU A 151 -4.53 24.39 -8.87
N LEU A 152 -4.43 23.09 -8.58
CA LEU A 152 -4.58 22.03 -9.59
C LEU A 152 -5.97 22.06 -10.23
N GLN A 153 -7.02 22.30 -9.44
CA GLN A 153 -8.38 22.48 -9.96
C GLN A 153 -8.54 23.79 -10.76
N ALA A 154 -7.62 24.76 -10.66
CA ALA A 154 -7.61 25.95 -11.50
C ALA A 154 -6.76 25.79 -12.78
N ALA A 155 -5.54 25.23 -12.67
CA ALA A 155 -4.49 25.26 -13.71
C ALA A 155 -4.87 24.57 -15.03
N GLY A 156 -5.58 23.43 -15.01
CA GLY A 156 -6.12 22.85 -16.24
C GLY A 156 -5.26 21.83 -16.98
N ASP A 157 -4.24 21.24 -16.35
CA ASP A 157 -3.28 20.38 -17.07
C ASP A 157 -3.78 18.97 -17.37
N ASP A 158 -3.68 18.56 -18.65
CA ASP A 158 -3.95 17.20 -19.13
C ASP A 158 -2.69 16.33 -19.04
N VAL A 159 -2.51 15.66 -17.90
CA VAL A 159 -1.34 14.81 -17.63
C VAL A 159 -1.75 13.42 -17.16
N ALA A 160 -0.82 12.47 -17.25
CA ALA A 160 -1.05 11.12 -16.73
C ALA A 160 -1.05 11.13 -15.20
N THR A 161 -1.83 10.28 -14.55
CA THR A 161 -1.90 10.31 -13.07
C THR A 161 -0.61 9.85 -12.40
N ARG A 162 0.28 9.12 -13.10
CA ARG A 162 1.67 8.94 -12.65
C ARG A 162 2.46 10.26 -12.57
N LYS A 163 2.22 11.18 -13.51
CA LYS A 163 2.84 12.51 -13.49
C LYS A 163 2.16 13.40 -12.46
N SER A 164 0.84 13.32 -12.32
CA SER A 164 0.11 13.98 -11.24
C SER A 164 0.59 13.53 -9.85
N SER A 165 0.91 12.25 -9.68
CA SER A 165 1.51 11.71 -8.46
C SER A 165 2.86 12.36 -8.16
N GLN A 166 3.69 12.58 -9.18
CA GLN A 166 4.95 13.32 -9.01
C GLN A 166 4.70 14.78 -8.62
N LEU A 167 3.69 15.43 -9.21
CA LEU A 167 3.33 16.80 -8.85
C LEU A 167 2.87 16.90 -7.38
N ALA A 168 2.10 15.91 -6.91
CA ALA A 168 1.74 15.81 -5.50
C ALA A 168 2.98 15.61 -4.60
N LEU A 169 3.91 14.72 -5.00
CA LEU A 169 5.18 14.53 -4.28
C LEU A 169 6.04 15.81 -4.27
N ASP A 170 6.13 16.53 -5.39
CA ASP A 170 6.86 17.80 -5.49
C ASP A 170 6.24 18.89 -4.58
N ALA A 171 4.93 18.87 -4.38
CA ALA A 171 4.21 19.85 -3.56
C ALA A 171 4.17 19.49 -2.07
N PHE A 172 4.10 18.20 -1.73
CA PHE A 172 3.92 17.70 -0.36
C PHE A 172 5.24 17.26 0.28
N GLY A 173 6.16 16.70 -0.50
CA GLY A 173 7.47 16.22 -0.03
C GLY A 173 8.27 17.26 0.76
N PRO A 174 8.34 18.55 0.34
CA PRO A 174 9.04 19.58 1.11
C PRO A 174 8.51 19.80 2.54
N LEU A 175 7.27 19.42 2.83
CA LEU A 175 6.67 19.55 4.17
C LEU A 175 6.90 18.32 5.05
N LEU A 176 7.33 17.20 4.47
CA LEU A 176 7.35 15.89 5.12
C LEU A 176 8.77 15.33 5.14
N PRO A 177 9.64 15.77 6.06
CA PRO A 177 10.98 15.19 6.21
C PRO A 177 10.97 13.71 6.60
N GLU A 178 9.84 13.18 7.09
CA GLU A 178 9.63 11.75 7.32
C GLU A 178 9.34 10.95 6.04
N LEU A 179 9.04 11.59 4.92
CA LEU A 179 8.68 10.91 3.69
C LEU A 179 9.91 10.19 3.12
N ILE A 180 9.85 8.85 3.05
CA ILE A 180 10.92 8.02 2.49
C ILE A 180 10.40 7.19 1.33
N GLY A 181 10.97 7.43 0.16
CA GLY A 181 10.50 6.89 -1.10
C GLY A 181 11.35 5.81 -1.70
N GLY A 182 10.81 5.16 -2.73
CA GLY A 182 11.64 4.41 -3.66
C GLY A 182 10.84 3.67 -4.71
N SER A 183 11.56 3.07 -5.65
CA SER A 183 10.98 2.28 -6.74
C SER A 183 11.83 1.04 -7.00
N ALA A 184 11.17 -0.04 -7.41
CA ALA A 184 11.80 -1.26 -7.87
C ALA A 184 12.36 -1.08 -9.30
N ASP A 185 13.46 -0.34 -9.43
CA ASP A 185 14.18 -0.06 -10.70
C ASP A 185 13.36 0.72 -11.77
N LEU A 186 12.23 1.29 -11.38
CA LEU A 186 11.27 1.92 -12.30
C LEU A 186 11.04 3.40 -11.99
N ALA A 187 11.98 4.06 -11.31
CA ALA A 187 11.81 5.44 -10.80
C ALA A 187 11.34 6.44 -11.87
N GLY A 188 11.95 6.41 -13.06
CA GLY A 188 11.58 7.28 -14.18
C GLY A 188 10.25 6.90 -14.84
N SER A 189 9.82 5.64 -14.75
CA SER A 189 8.55 5.18 -15.31
C SER A 189 7.38 5.35 -14.33
N ASN A 190 7.64 5.22 -13.03
CA ASN A 190 6.66 5.47 -11.97
C ASN A 190 6.55 6.95 -11.59
N ASN A 191 7.55 7.77 -11.92
CA ASN A 191 7.69 9.18 -11.51
C ASN A 191 7.70 9.38 -9.99
N THR A 192 8.54 8.62 -9.29
CA THR A 192 8.64 8.67 -7.82
C THR A 192 9.68 9.66 -7.29
N ILE A 193 10.63 10.10 -8.11
CA ILE A 193 11.64 11.07 -7.70
C ILE A 193 11.03 12.47 -7.78
N TRP A 194 11.02 13.18 -6.65
CA TRP A 194 10.63 14.59 -6.55
C TRP A 194 11.87 15.46 -6.35
N LYS A 195 11.75 16.78 -6.48
CA LYS A 195 12.92 17.70 -6.51
C LYS A 195 13.88 17.60 -5.32
N GLY A 196 13.40 17.21 -4.15
CA GLY A 196 14.20 17.03 -2.93
C GLY A 196 14.52 15.57 -2.58
N SER A 197 14.37 14.64 -3.53
CA SER A 197 14.79 13.25 -3.34
C SER A 197 16.32 13.14 -3.31
N VAL A 198 16.85 12.47 -2.29
CA VAL A 198 18.28 12.20 -2.09
C VAL A 198 18.47 10.72 -1.83
N ASP A 199 19.40 10.06 -2.54
CA ASP A 199 19.68 8.64 -2.34
C ASP A 199 20.23 8.41 -0.93
N VAL A 200 19.69 7.43 -0.22
CA VAL A 200 20.22 6.98 1.08
C VAL A 200 21.67 6.47 0.98
N MET A 201 22.12 6.11 -0.22
CA MET A 201 23.50 5.66 -0.48
C MET A 201 24.46 6.79 -0.91
N ASP A 202 24.00 8.04 -1.08
CA ASP A 202 24.86 9.16 -1.52
C ASP A 202 25.82 9.66 -0.41
N GLY A 203 25.78 9.07 0.78
CA GLY A 203 26.67 9.40 1.90
C GLY A 203 26.32 10.71 2.62
N THR A 204 25.16 11.29 2.29
CA THR A 204 24.60 12.45 3.00
C THR A 204 23.77 12.00 4.21
N ARG A 205 23.41 12.95 5.09
CA ARG A 205 22.61 12.68 6.30
C ARG A 205 21.10 12.90 6.10
N ASP A 206 20.70 13.32 4.91
CA ASP A 206 19.34 13.71 4.51
C ASP A 206 18.73 12.79 3.45
N GLY A 207 19.30 11.60 3.25
CA GLY A 207 18.78 10.59 2.33
C GLY A 207 17.33 10.21 2.64
N ASN A 208 16.48 10.25 1.62
CA ASN A 208 15.03 10.01 1.72
C ASN A 208 14.49 9.20 0.54
N TYR A 209 15.38 8.60 -0.28
CA TYR A 209 15.02 7.80 -1.44
C TYR A 209 15.87 6.53 -1.53
N VAL A 210 15.21 5.40 -1.81
CA VAL A 210 15.84 4.08 -1.88
C VAL A 210 15.68 3.50 -3.28
N TYR A 211 16.80 3.11 -3.90
CA TYR A 211 16.81 2.31 -5.13
C TYR A 211 16.76 0.82 -4.78
N PHE A 212 15.56 0.24 -4.77
CA PHE A 212 15.37 -1.15 -4.34
C PHE A 212 15.90 -2.20 -5.33
N GLY A 213 16.13 -1.81 -6.60
CA GLY A 213 16.33 -2.73 -7.71
C GLY A 213 15.06 -3.56 -8.01
N VAL A 214 15.16 -4.58 -8.87
CA VAL A 214 14.02 -5.43 -9.25
C VAL A 214 13.66 -6.42 -8.12
N ARG A 215 13.03 -5.90 -7.06
CA ARG A 215 12.79 -6.60 -5.79
C ARG A 215 11.46 -6.17 -5.15
N GLU A 216 10.36 -6.28 -5.87
CA GLU A 216 9.05 -5.77 -5.44
C GLU A 216 8.63 -6.30 -4.07
N PHE A 217 8.77 -7.61 -3.83
CA PHE A 217 8.39 -8.18 -2.54
C PHE A 217 9.31 -7.70 -1.41
N GLY A 218 10.62 -7.68 -1.63
CA GLY A 218 11.60 -7.18 -0.67
C GLY A 218 11.36 -5.71 -0.34
N MET A 219 11.16 -4.88 -1.36
CA MET A 219 10.80 -3.46 -1.25
C MET A 219 9.57 -3.27 -0.36
N THR A 220 8.47 -3.96 -0.65
CA THR A 220 7.24 -3.82 0.13
C THR A 220 7.43 -4.26 1.59
N ALA A 221 8.13 -5.37 1.84
CA ALA A 221 8.39 -5.83 3.21
C ALA A 221 9.33 -4.89 3.98
N ILE A 222 10.35 -4.32 3.32
CA ILE A 222 11.25 -3.32 3.91
C ILE A 222 10.45 -2.06 4.28
N CYS A 223 9.59 -1.57 3.39
CA CYS A 223 8.73 -0.42 3.67
C CYS A 223 7.75 -0.70 4.82
N ASN A 224 7.24 -1.92 4.98
CA ASN A 224 6.47 -2.28 6.16
C ASN A 224 7.30 -2.17 7.45
N GLY A 225 8.57 -2.59 7.41
CA GLY A 225 9.50 -2.41 8.53
C GLY A 225 9.74 -0.94 8.86
N LEU A 226 9.91 -0.08 7.86
CA LEU A 226 10.04 1.38 8.04
C LEU A 226 8.79 1.98 8.68
N GLY A 227 7.60 1.59 8.22
CA GLY A 227 6.33 2.03 8.80
C GLY A 227 6.13 1.57 10.25
N LEU A 228 6.60 0.37 10.61
CA LEU A 228 6.54 -0.17 11.98
C LEU A 228 7.58 0.46 12.92
N HIS A 229 8.73 0.88 12.40
CA HIS A 229 9.79 1.51 13.19
C HIS A 229 9.33 2.85 13.79
N GLY A 230 8.48 3.59 13.07
CA GLY A 230 8.10 4.95 13.41
C GLY A 230 9.14 5.98 12.94
N GLY A 231 8.71 7.24 12.85
CA GLY A 231 9.55 8.34 12.37
C GLY A 231 9.62 8.52 10.84
N PHE A 232 9.01 7.60 10.08
CA PHE A 232 9.00 7.61 8.62
C PHE A 232 7.60 7.34 8.04
N VAL A 233 7.34 7.89 6.86
CA VAL A 233 6.18 7.58 6.02
C VAL A 233 6.71 6.99 4.72
N PRO A 234 6.71 5.66 4.57
CA PRO A 234 7.27 5.02 3.39
C PRO A 234 6.30 5.03 2.22
N TYR A 235 6.83 5.33 1.03
CA TYR A 235 6.17 4.98 -0.23
C TYR A 235 7.08 4.12 -1.12
N ASN A 236 6.49 3.13 -1.79
CA ASN A 236 7.18 2.26 -2.74
C ASN A 236 6.45 2.20 -4.07
N ALA A 237 7.17 1.90 -5.15
CA ALA A 237 6.58 1.90 -6.49
C ALA A 237 7.08 0.80 -7.40
N THR A 238 6.17 0.34 -8.26
CA THR A 238 6.41 -0.53 -9.42
C THR A 238 5.23 -0.41 -10.38
N PHE A 239 5.21 -1.16 -11.49
CA PHE A 239 3.99 -1.29 -12.29
C PHE A 239 2.93 -2.10 -11.56
N LEU A 240 1.65 -1.77 -11.76
CA LEU A 240 0.55 -2.45 -11.07
C LEU A 240 0.57 -3.96 -11.30
N VAL A 241 0.97 -4.42 -12.50
CA VAL A 241 1.06 -5.85 -12.82
C VAL A 241 2.02 -6.61 -11.89
N PHE A 242 3.09 -5.94 -11.41
CA PHE A 242 4.06 -6.54 -10.49
C PHE A 242 3.65 -6.43 -9.02
N SER A 243 2.47 -5.86 -8.71
CA SER A 243 1.88 -5.98 -7.37
C SER A 243 1.65 -7.45 -6.98
N ASP A 244 1.52 -8.35 -7.97
CA ASP A 244 1.44 -9.79 -7.75
C ASP A 244 2.74 -10.39 -7.18
N TYR A 245 3.91 -9.87 -7.57
CA TYR A 245 5.19 -10.28 -6.97
C TYR A 245 5.26 -9.90 -5.48
N ALA A 246 4.67 -8.77 -5.10
CA ALA A 246 4.65 -8.26 -3.73
C ALA A 246 3.38 -8.59 -2.95
N ARG A 247 2.48 -9.43 -3.49
CA ARG A 247 1.09 -9.56 -3.04
C ARG A 247 0.94 -9.84 -1.55
N ASN A 248 1.75 -10.75 -1.01
CA ASN A 248 1.70 -11.06 0.43
C ASN A 248 2.28 -9.91 1.28
N GLY A 249 3.30 -9.20 0.78
CA GLY A 249 3.82 -8.00 1.41
C GLY A 249 2.74 -6.92 1.57
N VAL A 250 1.97 -6.66 0.51
CA VAL A 250 0.83 -5.71 0.53
C VAL A 250 -0.26 -6.18 1.50
N ARG A 251 -0.60 -7.47 1.48
CA ARG A 251 -1.55 -8.04 2.45
C ARG A 251 -1.05 -7.86 3.89
N MET A 252 0.24 -8.04 4.13
CA MET A 252 0.82 -7.82 5.45
C MET A 252 0.74 -6.35 5.85
N SER A 253 0.98 -5.40 4.95
CA SER A 253 0.78 -3.96 5.20
C SER A 253 -0.62 -3.66 5.73
N ALA A 254 -1.64 -4.38 5.26
CA ALA A 254 -3.03 -4.17 5.69
C ALA A 254 -3.39 -4.92 6.98
N LEU A 255 -2.67 -6.01 7.30
CA LEU A 255 -2.91 -6.86 8.47
C LEU A 255 -2.19 -6.35 9.73
N ILE A 256 -0.97 -5.86 9.59
CA ILE A 256 -0.19 -5.28 10.68
C ILE A 256 -0.34 -3.75 10.63
N PRO A 257 -0.13 -3.02 11.74
CA PRO A 257 -0.28 -1.57 11.78
C PRO A 257 0.90 -0.84 11.11
N ALA A 258 1.24 -1.23 9.88
CA ALA A 258 2.30 -0.61 9.09
C ALA A 258 1.68 0.40 8.12
N HIS A 259 2.01 1.68 8.28
CA HIS A 259 1.67 2.70 7.29
C HIS A 259 2.59 2.55 6.08
N ASN A 260 2.02 2.33 4.89
CA ASN A 260 2.76 2.15 3.65
C ASN A 260 1.93 2.61 2.44
N ILE A 261 2.51 3.45 1.59
CA ILE A 261 1.87 3.94 0.36
C ILE A 261 2.46 3.23 -0.86
N HIS A 262 1.66 2.41 -1.52
CA HIS A 262 2.01 1.68 -2.73
C HIS A 262 1.63 2.48 -3.98
N VAL A 263 2.61 2.96 -4.72
CA VAL A 263 2.44 3.72 -5.96
C VAL A 263 2.56 2.76 -7.14
N TYR A 264 1.41 2.34 -7.68
CA TYR A 264 1.32 1.40 -8.79
C TYR A 264 0.94 2.11 -10.08
N THR A 265 1.87 2.19 -11.04
CA THR A 265 1.61 2.86 -12.33
C THR A 265 1.35 1.86 -13.47
N HIS A 266 0.99 2.35 -14.66
CA HIS A 266 0.66 1.53 -15.82
C HIS A 266 -0.50 0.57 -15.52
N ASP A 267 -1.61 1.16 -15.09
CA ASP A 267 -2.72 0.48 -14.43
C ASP A 267 -3.62 -0.42 -15.29
N SER A 268 -3.47 -0.40 -16.61
CA SER A 268 -4.44 -1.04 -17.53
C SER A 268 -3.82 -1.35 -18.90
N ILE A 269 -4.65 -1.84 -19.82
CA ILE A 269 -4.33 -1.91 -21.26
C ILE A 269 -3.91 -0.56 -21.87
N GLY A 270 -4.16 0.56 -21.17
CA GLY A 270 -3.70 1.89 -21.55
C GLY A 270 -2.18 2.05 -21.61
N LEU A 271 -1.42 1.10 -21.05
CA LEU A 271 0.03 1.09 -21.25
C LEU A 271 0.44 0.72 -22.68
N GLY A 272 -0.39 0.01 -23.45
CA GLY A 272 -0.14 -0.28 -24.85
C GLY A 272 0.84 -1.42 -25.12
N GLU A 273 1.96 -1.09 -25.75
CA GLU A 273 2.74 -2.03 -26.57
C GLU A 273 3.44 -3.16 -25.80
N ASP A 274 3.70 -3.02 -24.50
CA ASP A 274 4.33 -4.11 -23.71
C ASP A 274 3.43 -5.35 -23.60
N GLY A 275 2.13 -5.19 -23.85
CA GLY A 275 1.21 -6.30 -24.07
C GLY A 275 0.77 -7.04 -22.81
N PRO A 276 0.19 -8.24 -22.95
CA PRO A 276 -0.61 -8.88 -21.90
C PRO A 276 0.18 -9.26 -20.65
N THR A 277 1.50 -9.42 -20.74
CA THR A 277 2.33 -9.70 -19.55
C THR A 277 2.50 -8.50 -18.63
N HIS A 278 2.22 -7.29 -19.13
CA HIS A 278 2.37 -6.04 -18.39
C HIS A 278 1.05 -5.34 -18.09
N GLN A 279 -0.02 -5.71 -18.78
CA GLN A 279 -1.32 -5.04 -18.73
C GLN A 279 -2.18 -5.61 -17.60
N PRO A 280 -2.42 -4.86 -16.52
CA PRO A 280 -3.30 -5.30 -15.45
C PRO A 280 -4.75 -5.41 -15.93
N VAL A 281 -5.46 -6.43 -15.45
CA VAL A 281 -6.89 -6.64 -15.75
C VAL A 281 -7.68 -6.86 -14.45
N GLU A 282 -7.30 -7.87 -13.68
CA GLU A 282 -7.88 -8.29 -12.40
C GLU A 282 -7.29 -7.60 -11.17
N HIS A 283 -6.17 -6.90 -11.34
CA HIS A 283 -5.31 -6.50 -10.23
C HIS A 283 -5.98 -5.48 -9.29
N VAL A 284 -6.68 -4.49 -9.84
CA VAL A 284 -7.40 -3.49 -9.04
C VAL A 284 -8.52 -4.15 -8.23
N ALA A 285 -9.31 -5.03 -8.85
CA ALA A 285 -10.34 -5.81 -8.17
C ALA A 285 -9.72 -6.68 -7.06
N SER A 286 -8.61 -7.36 -7.35
CA SER A 286 -7.86 -8.17 -6.40
C SER A 286 -7.40 -7.34 -5.20
N LEU A 287 -6.83 -6.14 -5.40
CA LEU A 287 -6.45 -5.23 -4.31
C LEU A 287 -7.66 -4.77 -3.48
N ARG A 288 -8.77 -4.39 -4.12
CA ARG A 288 -10.01 -3.97 -3.44
C ARG A 288 -10.62 -5.05 -2.54
N LEU A 289 -10.26 -6.33 -2.74
CA LEU A 289 -10.70 -7.45 -1.90
C LEU A 289 -9.83 -7.66 -0.65
N ILE A 290 -8.67 -7.00 -0.54
CA ILE A 290 -7.84 -7.07 0.67
C ILE A 290 -8.51 -6.23 1.77
N PRO A 291 -8.89 -6.81 2.92
CA PRO A 291 -9.43 -6.03 4.04
C PRO A 291 -8.42 -4.99 4.51
N ASN A 292 -8.90 -3.80 4.88
CA ASN A 292 -8.08 -2.67 5.36
C ASN A 292 -7.06 -2.10 4.36
N LEU A 293 -7.12 -2.48 3.07
CA LEU A 293 -6.34 -1.81 2.03
C LEU A 293 -7.18 -0.73 1.35
N SER A 294 -6.74 0.52 1.43
CA SER A 294 -7.36 1.63 0.72
C SER A 294 -6.86 1.68 -0.72
N VAL A 295 -7.75 1.61 -1.72
CA VAL A 295 -7.36 1.52 -3.15
C VAL A 295 -7.93 2.71 -3.90
N TRP A 296 -7.04 3.59 -4.35
CA TRP A 296 -7.35 4.79 -5.12
C TRP A 296 -7.04 4.59 -6.60
N ARG A 297 -8.00 4.85 -7.49
CA ARG A 297 -7.81 4.92 -8.94
C ARG A 297 -8.29 6.27 -9.47
N PRO A 298 -7.47 7.33 -9.31
CA PRO A 298 -7.86 8.71 -9.63
C PRO A 298 -7.99 8.95 -11.14
N CYS A 299 -8.95 9.78 -11.54
CA CYS A 299 -9.22 10.12 -12.95
C CYS A 299 -8.49 11.35 -13.49
N ASP A 300 -7.86 12.15 -12.63
CA ASP A 300 -7.09 13.33 -13.02
C ASP A 300 -6.12 13.77 -11.91
N SER A 301 -5.47 14.92 -12.11
CA SER A 301 -4.52 15.49 -11.15
C SER A 301 -5.13 15.85 -9.80
N VAL A 302 -6.41 16.25 -9.77
CA VAL A 302 -7.07 16.69 -8.54
C VAL A 302 -7.42 15.49 -7.68
N GLU A 303 -8.01 14.45 -8.27
CA GLU A 303 -8.23 13.19 -7.55
C GLU A 303 -6.91 12.55 -7.10
N THR A 304 -5.85 12.67 -7.89
CA THR A 304 -4.53 12.14 -7.52
C THR A 304 -3.94 12.86 -6.30
N ALA A 305 -4.07 14.19 -6.24
CA ALA A 305 -3.61 14.99 -5.10
C ALA A 305 -4.43 14.69 -3.83
N VAL A 306 -5.76 14.54 -3.95
CA VAL A 306 -6.62 14.13 -2.83
C VAL A 306 -6.25 12.73 -2.35
N ALA A 307 -6.00 11.78 -3.26
CA ALA A 307 -5.57 10.43 -2.90
C ALA A 307 -4.25 10.42 -2.12
N TRP A 308 -3.27 11.22 -2.53
CA TRP A 308 -2.02 11.41 -1.79
C TRP A 308 -2.24 12.07 -0.43
N LYS A 309 -3.02 13.14 -0.36
CA LYS A 309 -3.35 13.83 0.89
C LYS A 309 -3.93 12.84 1.91
N VAL A 310 -4.94 12.09 1.50
CA VAL A 310 -5.58 11.10 2.37
C VAL A 310 -4.62 9.98 2.74
N ALA A 311 -3.81 9.50 1.80
CA ALA A 311 -2.83 8.44 2.08
C ALA A 311 -1.78 8.85 3.13
N LEU A 312 -1.44 10.14 3.19
CA LEU A 312 -0.50 10.70 4.17
C LEU A 312 -1.16 10.97 5.53
N GLU A 313 -2.44 11.33 5.54
CA GLU A 313 -3.25 11.57 6.74
C GLU A 313 -3.68 10.28 7.45
N GLU A 314 -4.15 9.29 6.69
CA GLU A 314 -4.71 8.04 7.22
C GLU A 314 -3.62 6.97 7.43
N ARG A 315 -2.94 7.02 8.57
CA ARG A 315 -1.82 6.11 8.90
C ARG A 315 -2.22 4.72 9.38
N THR A 316 -3.51 4.49 9.65
CA THR A 316 -4.03 3.21 10.19
C THR A 316 -4.28 2.14 9.12
N ALA A 317 -4.16 2.52 7.84
CA ALA A 317 -4.30 1.63 6.71
C ALA A 317 -3.19 1.92 5.67
N PRO A 318 -2.68 0.91 4.95
CA PRO A 318 -1.91 1.15 3.75
C PRO A 318 -2.81 1.64 2.61
N HIS A 319 -2.20 2.35 1.67
CA HIS A 319 -2.90 2.90 0.51
C HIS A 319 -2.23 2.40 -0.78
N ALA A 320 -3.02 1.99 -1.75
CA ALA A 320 -2.57 1.69 -3.10
C ALA A 320 -3.08 2.78 -4.06
N LEU A 321 -2.16 3.51 -4.68
CA LEU A 321 -2.45 4.50 -5.71
C LEU A 321 -2.25 3.85 -7.08
N VAL A 322 -3.34 3.71 -7.84
CA VAL A 322 -3.38 3.05 -9.14
C VAL A 322 -3.41 4.09 -10.26
N LEU A 323 -2.33 4.18 -11.02
CA LEU A 323 -2.00 5.35 -11.83
C LEU A 323 -1.74 5.02 -13.30
N THR A 324 -2.17 5.91 -14.19
CA THR A 324 -2.12 5.71 -15.64
C THR A 324 -0.74 5.95 -16.24
N ARG A 325 -0.48 5.38 -17.41
CA ARG A 325 0.66 5.74 -18.27
C ARG A 325 0.33 6.99 -19.11
N GLN A 326 -0.89 7.00 -19.65
CA GLN A 326 -1.46 7.94 -20.60
C GLN A 326 -2.05 9.17 -19.92
N GLY A 327 -2.04 10.31 -20.62
CA GLY A 327 -2.64 11.56 -20.15
C GLY A 327 -4.15 11.47 -20.02
N LEU A 328 -4.69 12.07 -18.95
CA LEU A 328 -6.13 12.15 -18.69
C LEU A 328 -6.58 13.61 -18.66
N PRO A 329 -7.78 13.91 -19.17
CA PRO A 329 -8.31 15.26 -19.09
C PRO A 329 -8.73 15.59 -17.67
N LYS A 330 -8.42 16.81 -17.24
CA LYS A 330 -8.98 17.34 -16.00
C LYS A 330 -10.51 17.42 -16.06
N GLN A 331 -11.17 17.04 -14.98
CA GLN A 331 -12.62 17.22 -14.85
C GLN A 331 -12.99 18.55 -14.20
N ALA A 332 -14.07 19.17 -14.69
CA ALA A 332 -14.62 20.37 -14.09
C ALA A 332 -15.32 20.04 -12.77
N ARG A 333 -14.96 20.74 -11.69
CA ARG A 333 -15.54 20.62 -10.36
C ARG A 333 -15.59 21.99 -9.71
N ASP A 334 -16.62 22.24 -8.92
CA ASP A 334 -16.61 23.34 -7.96
C ASP A 334 -15.91 22.91 -6.65
N ALA A 335 -15.72 23.85 -5.72
CA ALA A 335 -15.03 23.59 -4.46
C ALA A 335 -15.75 22.52 -3.60
N ALA A 336 -17.09 22.50 -3.61
CA ALA A 336 -17.86 21.50 -2.87
C ALA A 336 -17.61 20.09 -3.43
N THR A 337 -17.66 19.94 -4.76
CA THR A 337 -17.41 18.67 -5.45
C THR A 337 -15.97 18.18 -5.25
N VAL A 338 -14.99 19.08 -5.20
CA VAL A 338 -13.60 18.72 -4.83
C VAL A 338 -13.54 18.14 -3.42
N GLY A 339 -14.26 18.74 -2.46
CA GLY A 339 -14.34 18.25 -1.08
C GLY A 339 -14.96 16.85 -0.96
N GLU A 340 -15.80 16.44 -1.91
CA GLU A 340 -16.45 15.12 -1.93
C GLU A 340 -15.55 14.00 -2.48
N ILE A 341 -14.45 14.31 -3.19
CA ILE A 341 -13.52 13.30 -3.73
C ILE A 341 -13.03 12.36 -2.63
N GLN A 342 -12.75 12.92 -1.45
CA GLN A 342 -12.27 12.16 -0.31
C GLN A 342 -13.29 11.08 0.12
N ARG A 343 -14.58 11.23 -0.15
CA ARG A 343 -15.60 10.24 0.27
C ARG A 343 -15.61 8.97 -0.59
N GLY A 344 -14.70 8.87 -1.57
CA GLY A 344 -14.44 7.66 -2.35
C GLY A 344 -15.36 7.50 -3.57
N ALA A 345 -16.54 8.13 -3.54
CA ALA A 345 -17.42 8.31 -4.69
C ALA A 345 -18.18 9.61 -4.57
N TYR A 346 -18.40 10.29 -5.69
CA TYR A 346 -19.17 11.52 -5.72
C TYR A 346 -19.81 11.74 -7.10
N ILE A 347 -20.83 12.59 -7.14
CA ILE A 347 -21.49 12.97 -8.39
C ILE A 347 -20.57 13.98 -9.10
N LEU A 348 -19.95 13.54 -10.20
CA LEU A 348 -19.13 14.42 -11.03
C LEU A 348 -20.01 15.21 -12.02
N ARG A 349 -21.08 14.59 -12.48
CA ARG A 349 -22.08 15.22 -13.35
C ARG A 349 -23.47 14.74 -13.00
N GLY A 350 -24.41 15.68 -13.02
CA GLY A 350 -25.82 15.46 -12.76
C GLY A 350 -26.35 16.52 -11.82
N THR A 351 -27.63 16.46 -11.51
CA THR A 351 -28.27 17.33 -10.54
C THR A 351 -28.94 16.48 -9.44
N ASP A 352 -29.57 17.14 -8.48
CA ASP A 352 -30.38 16.49 -7.45
C ASP A 352 -31.69 15.89 -7.99
N SER A 353 -32.04 16.10 -9.27
CA SER A 353 -33.16 15.40 -9.89
C SER A 353 -32.83 13.92 -10.10
N THR A 354 -33.85 13.07 -9.97
CA THR A 354 -33.74 11.63 -10.24
C THR A 354 -33.31 11.38 -11.69
N PRO A 355 -32.12 10.80 -11.94
CA PRO A 355 -31.66 10.52 -13.30
C PRO A 355 -32.36 9.26 -13.84
N ASP A 356 -32.43 9.14 -15.18
CA ASP A 356 -32.91 7.91 -15.83
C ASP A 356 -31.90 6.77 -15.64
N ALA A 357 -30.60 7.10 -15.71
CA ALA A 357 -29.50 6.14 -15.53
C ALA A 357 -28.29 6.72 -14.79
N VAL A 358 -27.48 5.85 -14.21
CA VAL A 358 -26.22 6.19 -13.55
C VAL A 358 -25.05 5.50 -14.25
N ILE A 359 -24.03 6.28 -14.65
CA ILE A 359 -22.74 5.76 -15.10
C ILE A 359 -21.74 5.89 -13.94
N ILE A 360 -21.12 4.78 -13.55
CA ILE A 360 -20.08 4.71 -12.52
C ILE A 360 -18.75 4.47 -13.23
N ALA A 361 -17.75 5.31 -12.99
CA ALA A 361 -16.44 5.15 -13.61
C ALA A 361 -15.30 5.48 -12.65
N THR A 362 -14.12 4.98 -12.99
CA THR A 362 -12.87 5.22 -12.23
C THR A 362 -11.75 5.55 -13.20
N GLY A 363 -10.70 6.21 -12.71
CA GLY A 363 -9.47 6.41 -13.47
C GLY A 363 -9.69 6.96 -14.88
N SER A 364 -9.02 6.34 -15.85
CA SER A 364 -9.06 6.75 -17.25
C SER A 364 -10.44 6.69 -17.90
N GLU A 365 -11.36 5.89 -17.36
CA GLU A 365 -12.67 5.67 -17.97
C GLU A 365 -13.69 6.73 -17.59
N VAL A 366 -13.40 7.60 -16.61
CA VAL A 366 -14.27 8.75 -16.29
C VAL A 366 -14.44 9.66 -17.51
N LYS A 367 -13.40 9.83 -18.34
CA LYS A 367 -13.51 10.56 -19.61
C LYS A 367 -14.60 9.96 -20.52
N LEU A 368 -14.61 8.63 -20.68
CA LEU A 368 -15.60 7.94 -21.51
C LEU A 368 -17.01 8.09 -20.94
N ALA A 369 -17.16 8.02 -19.61
CA ALA A 369 -18.44 8.22 -18.94
C ALA A 369 -18.99 9.64 -19.15
N MET A 370 -18.12 10.65 -19.07
CA MET A 370 -18.50 12.05 -19.30
C MET A 370 -18.94 12.30 -20.75
N GLU A 371 -18.16 11.83 -21.73
CA GLU A 371 -18.51 11.93 -23.16
C GLU A 371 -19.81 11.18 -23.50
N ALA A 372 -20.03 10.00 -22.89
CA ALA A 372 -21.27 9.24 -23.06
C ALA A 372 -22.48 9.96 -22.46
N ALA A 373 -22.33 10.57 -21.28
CA ALA A 373 -23.38 11.37 -20.67
C ALA A 373 -23.73 12.61 -21.51
N GLU A 374 -22.75 13.29 -22.12
CA GLU A 374 -23.02 14.44 -23.01
C GLU A 374 -23.90 14.04 -24.18
N ARG A 375 -23.56 12.90 -24.80
CA ARG A 375 -24.32 12.38 -25.92
C ARG A 375 -25.73 11.94 -25.53
N LEU A 376 -25.86 11.16 -24.45
CA LEU A 376 -27.17 10.66 -23.99
C LEU A 376 -28.11 11.80 -23.57
N GLU A 377 -27.58 12.83 -22.92
CA GLU A 377 -28.36 14.02 -22.58
C GLU A 377 -28.82 14.79 -23.83
N SER A 378 -27.97 14.89 -24.86
CA SER A 378 -28.36 15.50 -26.14
C SER A 378 -29.47 14.73 -26.87
N GLU A 379 -29.62 13.44 -26.54
CA GLU A 379 -30.67 12.54 -27.04
C GLU A 379 -31.90 12.50 -26.11
N GLY A 380 -31.90 13.26 -25.00
CA GLY A 380 -33.01 13.39 -24.07
C GLY A 380 -33.04 12.38 -22.92
N THR A 381 -31.95 11.64 -22.68
CA THR A 381 -31.81 10.73 -21.52
C THR A 381 -31.07 11.44 -20.39
N SER A 382 -31.67 11.54 -19.20
CA SER A 382 -31.02 12.12 -18.02
C SER A 382 -30.02 11.14 -17.42
N VAL A 383 -28.74 11.50 -17.40
CA VAL A 383 -27.66 10.63 -16.93
C VAL A 383 -26.89 11.28 -15.80
N ARG A 384 -26.65 10.53 -14.73
CA ARG A 384 -25.71 10.91 -13.67
C ARG A 384 -24.37 10.21 -13.87
N VAL A 385 -23.26 10.93 -13.78
CA VAL A 385 -21.91 10.35 -13.76
C VAL A 385 -21.36 10.40 -12.35
N VAL A 386 -21.03 9.23 -11.81
CA VAL A 386 -20.38 9.05 -10.52
C VAL A 386 -18.91 8.70 -10.77
N SER A 387 -18.00 9.56 -10.30
CA SER A 387 -16.59 9.17 -10.17
C SER A 387 -16.43 8.38 -8.87
N MET A 388 -15.78 7.22 -8.94
CA MET A 388 -15.63 6.27 -7.83
C MET A 388 -14.15 5.94 -7.60
N PRO A 389 -13.29 6.92 -7.26
CA PRO A 389 -11.85 6.69 -7.13
C PRO A 389 -11.49 5.68 -6.03
N ASN A 390 -12.32 5.50 -4.99
CA ASN A 390 -12.07 4.54 -3.92
C ASN A 390 -13.37 3.88 -3.42
N THR A 391 -13.60 2.65 -3.86
CA THR A 391 -14.83 1.88 -3.56
C THR A 391 -14.94 1.48 -2.09
N GLY A 392 -13.82 1.15 -1.43
CA GLY A 392 -13.82 0.81 -0.01
C GLY A 392 -14.23 1.99 0.86
N ARG A 393 -13.70 3.18 0.55
CA ARG A 393 -14.03 4.42 1.26
C ARG A 393 -15.47 4.86 1.04
N PHE A 394 -16.00 4.68 -0.18
CA PHE A 394 -17.42 4.87 -0.48
C PHE A 394 -18.32 3.91 0.31
N LEU A 395 -17.98 2.63 0.34
CA LEU A 395 -18.76 1.62 1.08
C LEU A 395 -18.74 1.84 2.59
N ALA A 396 -17.73 2.53 3.12
CA ALA A 396 -17.64 2.94 4.52
C ALA A 396 -18.45 4.21 4.86
N GLN A 397 -18.97 4.93 3.86
CA GLN A 397 -19.87 6.07 4.11
C GLN A 397 -21.21 5.60 4.69
N ASP A 398 -21.91 6.51 5.35
CA ASP A 398 -23.27 6.25 5.83
C ASP A 398 -24.23 5.86 4.69
N GLU A 399 -25.31 5.18 5.05
CA GLU A 399 -26.29 4.69 4.07
C GLU A 399 -26.98 5.83 3.31
N GLU A 400 -27.21 6.97 3.96
CA GLU A 400 -27.84 8.14 3.33
C GLU A 400 -26.98 8.63 2.16
N TYR A 401 -25.68 8.79 2.36
CA TYR A 401 -24.75 9.19 1.32
C TYR A 401 -24.64 8.13 0.22
N ARG A 402 -24.52 6.85 0.57
CA ARG A 402 -24.45 5.78 -0.43
C ARG A 402 -25.70 5.74 -1.31
N ASN A 403 -26.87 5.95 -0.72
CA ASN A 403 -28.14 6.04 -1.45
C ASN A 403 -28.27 7.36 -2.23
N TYR A 404 -27.69 8.46 -1.75
CA TYR A 404 -27.62 9.70 -2.51
C TYR A 404 -26.79 9.54 -3.79
N ILE A 405 -25.62 8.90 -3.70
CA ILE A 405 -24.74 8.67 -4.86
C ILE A 405 -25.34 7.62 -5.80
N LEU A 406 -25.80 6.48 -5.27
CA LEU A 406 -26.37 5.36 -6.03
C LEU A 406 -27.82 5.06 -5.58
N PRO A 407 -28.82 5.88 -5.99
CA PRO A 407 -30.21 5.70 -5.56
C PRO A 407 -30.73 4.29 -5.83
N PRO A 408 -31.22 3.56 -4.80
CA PRO A 408 -31.73 2.19 -4.98
C PRO A 408 -32.87 2.07 -6.00
N ALA A 409 -33.65 3.14 -6.18
CA ALA A 409 -34.73 3.21 -7.16
C ALA A 409 -34.23 3.18 -8.63
N ILE A 410 -32.96 3.57 -8.88
CA ILE A 410 -32.37 3.63 -10.22
C ILE A 410 -31.52 2.40 -10.44
N ALA A 411 -32.12 1.40 -11.09
CA ALA A 411 -31.44 0.15 -11.44
C ALA A 411 -30.70 0.21 -12.79
N ALA A 412 -30.99 1.22 -13.62
CA ALA A 412 -30.27 1.46 -14.86
C ALA A 412 -28.88 2.02 -14.54
N ARG A 413 -27.93 1.10 -14.32
CA ARG A 413 -26.56 1.40 -13.91
C ARG A 413 -25.56 0.79 -14.87
N VAL A 414 -24.58 1.58 -15.28
CA VAL A 414 -23.46 1.11 -16.10
C VAL A 414 -22.15 1.43 -15.39
N ALA A 415 -21.32 0.42 -15.13
CA ALA A 415 -19.96 0.63 -14.65
C ALA A 415 -18.97 0.59 -15.82
N VAL A 416 -17.97 1.48 -15.82
CA VAL A 416 -16.93 1.56 -16.86
C VAL A 416 -15.55 1.58 -16.21
N GLU A 417 -14.77 0.53 -16.41
CA GLU A 417 -13.40 0.42 -15.91
C GLU A 417 -12.59 -0.52 -16.81
N ALA A 418 -11.36 -0.14 -17.18
CA ALA A 418 -10.44 -1.00 -17.93
C ALA A 418 -9.84 -2.11 -17.04
N GLY A 419 -10.70 -2.97 -16.50
CA GLY A 419 -10.37 -4.12 -15.65
C GLY A 419 -11.54 -5.11 -15.60
N VAL A 420 -11.40 -6.17 -14.79
CA VAL A 420 -12.41 -7.26 -14.70
C VAL A 420 -13.79 -6.75 -14.29
N THR A 421 -14.82 -7.27 -14.94
CA THR A 421 -16.21 -6.80 -14.76
C THR A 421 -16.87 -7.34 -13.50
N SER A 422 -16.41 -8.48 -12.99
CA SER A 422 -17.04 -9.22 -11.90
C SER A 422 -17.16 -8.41 -10.60
N TYR A 423 -16.16 -7.59 -10.29
CA TYR A 423 -16.15 -6.73 -9.10
C TYR A 423 -17.31 -5.72 -9.10
N TRP A 424 -17.66 -5.19 -10.27
CA TRP A 424 -18.66 -4.13 -10.42
C TRP A 424 -20.10 -4.61 -10.27
N ARG A 425 -20.35 -5.92 -10.30
CA ARG A 425 -21.69 -6.50 -10.12
C ARG A 425 -22.34 -6.09 -8.80
N GLY A 426 -21.55 -5.92 -7.74
CA GLY A 426 -22.05 -5.43 -6.44
C GLY A 426 -22.60 -3.99 -6.46
N PHE A 427 -22.24 -3.18 -7.46
CA PHE A 427 -22.66 -1.78 -7.58
C PHE A 427 -23.79 -1.59 -8.60
N VAL A 428 -23.72 -2.31 -9.72
CA VAL A 428 -24.69 -2.17 -10.82
C VAL A 428 -25.91 -3.07 -10.69
N GLY A 429 -25.83 -4.14 -9.89
CA GLY A 429 -26.91 -5.11 -9.68
C GLY A 429 -27.22 -5.96 -10.92
N ASP A 430 -28.34 -6.70 -10.87
CA ASP A 430 -28.70 -7.69 -11.90
C ASP A 430 -29.14 -7.07 -13.22
N ARG A 431 -29.74 -5.87 -13.17
CA ARG A 431 -30.18 -5.12 -14.37
C ARG A 431 -29.09 -4.25 -14.98
N GLY A 432 -28.02 -4.00 -14.23
CA GLY A 432 -26.93 -3.15 -14.68
C GLY A 432 -25.98 -3.83 -15.67
N LYS A 433 -25.21 -3.02 -16.38
CA LYS A 433 -24.17 -3.45 -17.31
C LYS A 433 -22.80 -3.02 -16.80
N VAL A 434 -21.77 -3.72 -17.26
CA VAL A 434 -20.38 -3.38 -16.98
C VAL A 434 -19.62 -3.40 -18.29
N ILE A 435 -18.95 -2.30 -18.60
CA ILE A 435 -18.00 -2.18 -19.71
C ILE A 435 -16.60 -2.30 -19.11
N GLY A 436 -15.92 -3.38 -19.43
CA GLY A 436 -14.59 -3.67 -18.92
C GLY A 436 -13.89 -4.77 -19.72
N VAL A 437 -12.85 -5.35 -19.13
CA VAL A 437 -11.96 -6.31 -19.79
C VAL A 437 -11.91 -7.60 -18.97
N ASP A 438 -12.45 -8.70 -19.51
CA ASP A 438 -12.50 -10.03 -18.85
C ASP A 438 -11.55 -11.05 -19.49
N GLN A 439 -10.56 -10.57 -20.26
CA GLN A 439 -9.53 -11.39 -20.91
C GLN A 439 -8.17 -10.70 -20.71
N PHE A 440 -7.08 -11.45 -20.87
CA PHE A 440 -5.77 -10.81 -20.96
C PHE A 440 -5.72 -9.83 -22.13
N GLY A 441 -4.91 -8.79 -22.00
CA GLY A 441 -4.78 -7.78 -23.04
C GLY A 441 -4.01 -8.24 -24.29
N ALA A 442 -3.47 -7.29 -25.05
CA ALA A 442 -2.73 -7.56 -26.28
C ALA A 442 -1.64 -6.51 -26.51
N SER A 443 -0.60 -6.85 -27.26
CA SER A 443 0.43 -5.88 -27.67
C SER A 443 -0.07 -5.07 -28.87
N ALA A 444 -0.49 -3.82 -28.61
CA ALA A 444 -0.85 -2.83 -29.63
C ALA A 444 -0.87 -1.42 -29.00
N PRO A 445 -0.92 -0.34 -29.80
CA PRO A 445 -1.12 1.00 -29.27
C PRO A 445 -2.42 1.10 -28.45
N ALA A 446 -2.39 1.84 -27.33
CA ALA A 446 -3.49 1.92 -26.36
C ALA A 446 -4.86 2.23 -27.00
N GLY A 447 -4.94 3.20 -27.91
CA GLY A 447 -6.21 3.55 -28.58
C GLY A 447 -6.81 2.40 -29.41
N VAL A 448 -5.96 1.53 -29.98
CA VAL A 448 -6.41 0.32 -30.69
C VAL A 448 -6.97 -0.69 -29.69
N LEU A 449 -6.30 -0.88 -28.56
CA LEU A 449 -6.74 -1.80 -27.50
C LEU A 449 -8.07 -1.36 -26.90
N PHE A 450 -8.22 -0.09 -26.52
CA PHE A 450 -9.48 0.45 -25.99
C PHE A 450 -10.66 0.19 -26.95
N LYS A 451 -10.46 0.44 -28.25
CA LYS A 451 -11.47 0.13 -29.26
C LYS A 451 -11.74 -1.38 -29.39
N HIS A 452 -10.71 -2.20 -29.40
CA HIS A 452 -10.83 -3.65 -29.53
C HIS A 452 -11.61 -4.29 -28.38
N TYR A 453 -11.38 -3.85 -27.15
CA TYR A 453 -12.05 -4.34 -25.95
C TYR A 453 -13.39 -3.64 -25.66
N GLY A 454 -13.87 -2.77 -26.55
CA GLY A 454 -15.17 -2.12 -26.39
C GLY A 454 -15.21 -1.00 -25.34
N LEU A 455 -14.07 -0.51 -24.87
CA LEU A 455 -13.98 0.69 -24.02
C LEU A 455 -14.11 1.95 -24.88
N THR A 456 -15.34 2.22 -25.32
CA THR A 456 -15.68 3.31 -26.24
C THR A 456 -16.94 4.03 -25.78
N VAL A 457 -17.09 5.30 -26.16
CA VAL A 457 -18.30 6.09 -25.88
C VAL A 457 -19.55 5.41 -26.42
N ASP A 458 -19.48 4.86 -27.65
CA ASP A 458 -20.60 4.13 -28.27
C ASP A 458 -21.08 2.96 -27.39
N ALA A 459 -20.15 2.12 -26.93
CA ALA A 459 -20.48 0.97 -26.08
C ALA A 459 -21.09 1.39 -24.73
N VAL A 460 -20.63 2.50 -24.14
CA VAL A 460 -21.21 3.03 -22.91
C VAL A 460 -22.64 3.54 -23.16
N CYS A 461 -22.86 4.30 -24.23
CA CYS A 461 -24.20 4.77 -24.61
C CYS A 461 -25.17 3.60 -24.87
N ASP A 462 -24.73 2.60 -25.63
CA ASP A 462 -25.54 1.41 -25.93
C ASP A 462 -25.87 0.62 -24.66
N ALA A 463 -24.89 0.44 -23.76
CA ALA A 463 -25.15 -0.20 -22.47
C ALA A 463 -26.17 0.57 -21.62
N VAL A 464 -26.12 1.91 -21.59
CA VAL A 464 -27.13 2.70 -20.88
C VAL A 464 -28.52 2.47 -21.49
N ARG A 465 -28.66 2.57 -22.81
CA ARG A 465 -29.93 2.32 -23.51
C ARG A 465 -30.47 0.91 -23.23
N ASP A 466 -29.61 -0.09 -23.23
CA ASP A 466 -29.98 -1.47 -22.89
C ASP A 466 -30.52 -1.59 -21.46
N THR A 467 -29.91 -0.92 -20.50
CA THR A 467 -30.38 -0.95 -19.10
C THR A 467 -31.74 -0.27 -18.90
N LEU A 468 -32.08 0.71 -19.75
CA LEU A 468 -33.37 1.40 -19.72
C LEU A 468 -34.50 0.57 -20.35
N ASN A 469 -34.17 -0.30 -21.29
CA ASN A 469 -35.12 -1.13 -22.04
C ASN A 469 -35.28 -2.56 -21.47
N SER A 470 -34.57 -2.90 -20.41
CA SER A 470 -34.63 -4.22 -19.78
C SER A 470 -35.79 -4.26 -18.76
N ASP A 471 -36.93 -4.82 -19.20
CA ASP A 471 -38.13 -5.06 -18.36
C ASP A 471 -37.85 -5.90 -17.11
#